data_AF-A0AAV3XB71-F1
#
_entry.id   AF-A0AAV3XB71-F1
#
_cell.length_a   1.000
_cell.length_b   1.000
_cell.length_c   1.000
_cell.angle_alpha   90.00
_cell.angle_beta   90.00
_cell.angle_gamma   90.00
#
_symmetry.space_group_name_H-M   'P 1'
#
loop_
_entity.id
_entity.type
_entity.pdbx_description
1 polymer ?
#
loop_
_entity_poly.entity_id
_entity_poly.type
_entity_poly.pdbx_seq_one_letter_code
_entity_poly.pdbx_strand_id
1 'polypeptide(L)'
;MPLASRYARGRTNEMRNMRLNTSQFDLSGFGCWLAVLVFLWMLLSVGLGWVVKSLLILLVLVLAVPAIAFFGLRWWLQRNLIEDQCPVCSYQFTGLNQTQLSCPNCGEPLQVEGGRFKRLTPPGTIDVQAVEVLPKQLEE
;
A
#
# COMPACT_ATOMS: atom_id res chain seq x y z
N MET A 1 3.98 107.90 -30.13
CA MET A 1 2.95 107.16 -30.89
C MET A 1 3.60 105.92 -31.50
N PRO A 2 3.43 104.74 -30.88
CA PRO A 2 3.94 103.45 -31.36
C PRO A 2 2.87 102.72 -32.18
N LEU A 3 3.23 101.77 -33.06
CA LEU A 3 2.47 100.54 -33.40
C LEU A 3 3.06 99.88 -34.66
N ALA A 4 4.29 99.34 -34.54
CA ALA A 4 4.87 98.44 -35.54
C ALA A 4 5.73 97.39 -34.82
N SER A 5 5.10 96.43 -34.12
CA SER A 5 5.84 95.39 -33.37
C SER A 5 5.01 94.13 -33.07
N ARG A 6 4.06 93.72 -33.93
CA ARG A 6 3.20 92.56 -33.63
C ARG A 6 2.87 91.62 -34.78
N TYR A 7 3.76 91.44 -35.76
CA TYR A 7 3.54 90.49 -36.87
C TYR A 7 4.59 89.37 -37.01
N ALA A 8 5.24 88.96 -35.92
CA ALA A 8 6.21 87.86 -35.92
C ALA A 8 5.95 86.85 -34.80
N ARG A 9 4.70 86.40 -34.65
CA ARG A 9 4.33 85.40 -33.64
C ARG A 9 3.15 84.55 -34.11
N GLY A 10 3.44 83.60 -35.00
CA GLY A 10 2.44 82.64 -35.48
C GLY A 10 3.00 81.45 -36.25
N ARG A 11 4.24 81.05 -35.97
CA ARG A 11 4.90 79.94 -36.67
C ARG A 11 5.76 79.15 -35.70
N THR A 12 5.16 78.26 -34.90
CA THR A 12 5.82 77.08 -34.28
C THR A 12 4.85 76.37 -33.34
N ASN A 13 3.96 75.50 -33.86
CA ASN A 13 3.24 74.51 -33.05
C ASN A 13 2.37 73.61 -33.92
N GLU A 14 2.99 72.81 -34.78
CA GLU A 14 2.34 71.69 -35.45
C GLU A 14 3.17 70.40 -35.28
N MET A 15 3.54 70.10 -34.02
CA MET A 15 4.21 68.85 -33.68
C MET A 15 3.23 67.84 -33.10
N ARG A 16 2.98 66.80 -33.91
CA ARG A 16 2.61 65.41 -33.56
C ARG A 16 1.60 65.23 -32.42
N ASN A 17 0.36 64.98 -32.80
CA ASN A 17 -0.59 64.29 -31.95
C ASN A 17 -1.11 63.03 -32.67
N MET A 18 -0.25 62.02 -32.80
CA MET A 18 -0.72 60.66 -33.02
C MET A 18 -1.33 60.20 -31.69
N ARG A 19 -2.63 60.46 -31.52
CA ARG A 19 -3.44 59.78 -30.52
C ARG A 19 -3.39 58.28 -30.84
N LEU A 20 -2.55 57.54 -30.14
CA LEU A 20 -2.70 56.11 -30.01
C LEU A 20 -4.05 55.89 -29.30
N ASN A 21 -5.06 55.49 -30.08
CA ASN A 21 -6.33 55.02 -29.56
C ASN A 21 -6.06 53.66 -28.91
N THR A 22 -5.56 53.68 -27.68
CA THR A 22 -5.43 52.48 -26.86
C THR A 22 -6.84 52.00 -26.59
N SER A 23 -7.22 50.94 -27.31
CA SER A 23 -8.48 50.23 -27.14
C SER A 23 -8.84 50.17 -25.67
N GLN A 24 -9.95 50.81 -25.32
CA GLN A 24 -10.59 50.65 -24.01
C GLN A 24 -11.12 49.22 -23.96
N PHE A 25 -10.23 48.27 -23.67
CA PHE A 25 -10.64 46.92 -23.33
C PHE A 25 -11.33 47.02 -21.97
N ASP A 26 -12.64 46.80 -21.93
CA ASP A 26 -13.41 46.72 -20.69
C ASP A 26 -12.84 45.59 -19.80
N LEU A 27 -11.89 45.95 -18.95
CA LEU A 27 -11.20 45.06 -18.00
C LEU A 27 -12.14 44.50 -16.91
N SER A 28 -13.38 45.01 -16.83
CA SER A 28 -14.33 44.64 -15.77
C SER A 28 -14.78 43.17 -15.84
N GLY A 29 -14.77 42.54 -17.02
CA GLY A 29 -15.10 41.10 -17.19
C GLY A 29 -13.90 40.21 -17.55
N PHE A 30 -12.90 40.75 -18.23
CA PHE A 30 -11.77 39.98 -18.77
C PHE A 30 -10.84 39.46 -17.66
N GLY A 31 -10.68 40.21 -16.57
CA GLY A 31 -9.88 39.80 -15.41
C GLY A 31 -10.43 38.57 -14.68
N CYS A 32 -11.75 38.46 -14.54
CA CYS A 32 -12.40 37.30 -13.91
C CYS A 32 -12.21 36.03 -14.75
N TRP A 33 -12.40 36.13 -16.06
CA TRP A 33 -12.15 35.03 -16.99
C TRP A 33 -10.68 34.61 -17.04
N LEU A 34 -9.75 35.57 -17.03
CA LEU A 34 -8.31 35.31 -16.93
C LEU A 34 -7.96 34.61 -15.61
N ALA A 35 -8.52 35.05 -14.48
CA ALA A 35 -8.28 34.43 -13.19
C ALA A 35 -8.77 32.97 -13.17
N VAL A 36 -9.94 32.68 -13.74
CA VAL A 36 -10.47 31.31 -13.88
C VAL A 36 -9.57 30.46 -14.77
N LEU A 37 -9.13 31.00 -15.92
CA LEU A 37 -8.22 30.28 -16.82
C LEU A 37 -6.87 30.00 -16.18
N VAL A 38 -6.28 30.98 -15.49
CA VAL A 38 -5.02 30.81 -14.76
C VAL A 38 -5.19 29.78 -13.65
N PHE A 39 -6.28 29.85 -12.89
CA PHE A 39 -6.57 28.89 -11.82
C PHE A 39 -6.76 27.46 -12.37
N LEU A 40 -7.54 27.31 -13.44
CA LEU A 40 -7.73 26.02 -14.11
C LEU A 40 -6.41 25.50 -14.68
N TRP A 41 -5.59 26.37 -15.29
CA TRP A 41 -4.27 26.01 -15.79
C TRP A 41 -3.35 25.56 -14.65
N MET A 42 -3.41 26.22 -13.50
CA MET A 42 -2.66 25.85 -12.33
C MET A 42 -3.13 24.49 -11.80
N LEU A 43 -4.44 24.24 -11.71
CA LEU A 43 -5.00 22.95 -11.32
C LEU A 43 -4.66 21.84 -12.32
N LEU A 44 -4.64 22.13 -13.61
CA LEU A 44 -4.23 21.18 -14.64
C LEU A 44 -2.74 20.88 -14.55
N SER A 45 -1.90 21.90 -14.39
CA SER A 45 -0.44 21.74 -14.30
C SER A 45 0.00 21.07 -12.99
N VAL A 46 -0.63 21.42 -11.88
CA VAL A 46 -0.35 20.84 -10.55
C VAL A 46 -1.00 19.46 -10.42
N GLY A 47 -2.24 19.33 -10.90
CA GLY A 47 -3.02 18.10 -10.83
C GLY A 47 -2.47 16.99 -11.73
N LEU A 48 -2.02 17.30 -12.95
CA LEU A 48 -1.48 16.29 -13.85
C LEU A 48 -0.18 15.69 -13.31
N GLY A 49 0.69 16.51 -12.71
CA GLY A 49 1.90 16.02 -12.04
C GLY A 49 1.58 15.10 -10.85
N TRP A 50 0.55 15.42 -10.08
CA TRP A 50 0.13 14.62 -8.93
C TRP A 50 -0.53 13.30 -9.35
N VAL A 51 -1.40 13.34 -10.36
CA VAL A 51 -2.06 12.16 -10.94
C VAL A 51 -1.04 11.21 -11.54
N VAL A 52 -0.09 11.71 -12.34
CA VAL A 52 0.96 10.86 -12.94
C VAL A 52 1.85 10.24 -11.86
N LYS A 53 2.25 11.01 -10.83
CA LYS A 53 3.03 10.45 -9.71
C LYS A 53 2.28 9.36 -8.95
N SER A 54 1.00 9.60 -8.64
CA SER A 54 0.15 8.60 -7.97
C SER A 54 -0.03 7.34 -8.83
N LEU A 55 -0.27 7.51 -10.13
CA LEU A 55 -0.41 6.40 -11.08
C LEU A 55 0.89 5.60 -11.20
N LEU A 56 2.05 6.27 -11.24
CA LEU A 56 3.36 5.61 -11.22
C LEU A 56 3.58 4.81 -9.93
N ILE A 57 3.23 5.37 -8.77
CA ILE A 57 3.33 4.67 -7.48
C ILE A 57 2.40 3.45 -7.48
N LEU A 58 1.16 3.59 -7.95
CA LEU A 58 0.22 2.49 -8.08
C LEU A 58 0.77 1.40 -8.99
N LEU A 59 1.32 1.77 -10.16
CA LEU A 59 1.90 0.82 -11.10
C LEU A 59 3.09 0.08 -10.50
N VAL A 60 4.01 0.79 -9.86
CA VAL A 60 5.14 0.20 -9.13
C VAL A 60 4.64 -0.73 -8.04
N LEU A 61 3.63 -0.33 -7.26
CA LEU A 61 3.05 -1.16 -6.21
C LEU A 61 2.42 -2.42 -6.80
N VAL A 62 1.63 -2.32 -7.86
CA VAL A 62 1.00 -3.47 -8.54
C VAL A 62 2.05 -4.45 -9.05
N LEU A 63 3.21 -3.97 -9.50
CA LEU A 63 4.32 -4.82 -9.95
C LEU A 63 5.18 -5.34 -8.79
N ALA A 64 5.36 -4.55 -7.73
CA ALA A 64 6.17 -4.89 -6.58
C ALA A 64 5.45 -5.85 -5.64
N VAL A 65 4.15 -5.72 -5.45
CA VAL A 65 3.32 -6.58 -4.60
C VAL A 65 3.51 -8.06 -4.93
N PRO A 66 3.35 -8.55 -6.18
CA PRO A 66 3.55 -9.96 -6.47
C PRO A 66 5.00 -10.41 -6.22
N ALA A 67 6.00 -9.56 -6.49
CA ALA A 67 7.39 -9.88 -6.20
C ALA A 67 7.63 -10.02 -4.68
N ILE A 68 7.21 -9.04 -3.89
CA ILE A 68 7.34 -9.04 -2.43
C ILE A 68 6.54 -10.20 -1.83
N ALA A 69 5.33 -10.46 -2.33
CA ALA A 69 4.51 -11.59 -1.89
C ALA A 69 5.23 -12.92 -2.16
N PHE A 70 5.83 -13.10 -3.34
CA PHE A 70 6.57 -14.31 -3.67
C PHE A 70 7.79 -14.51 -2.75
N PHE A 71 8.63 -13.47 -2.58
CA PHE A 71 9.80 -13.55 -1.71
C PHE A 71 9.44 -13.72 -0.23
N GLY A 72 8.41 -12.99 0.24
CA GLY A 72 7.91 -13.08 1.60
C GLY A 72 7.32 -14.45 1.91
N LEU A 73 6.50 -14.99 1.00
CA LEU A 73 5.94 -16.34 1.15
C LEU A 73 7.03 -17.41 1.10
N ARG A 74 8.03 -17.26 0.21
CA ARG A 74 9.17 -18.19 0.14
C ARG A 74 10.00 -18.17 1.41
N TRP A 75 10.32 -16.99 1.93
CA TRP A 75 11.05 -16.83 3.19
C TRP A 75 10.25 -17.35 4.39
N TRP A 76 8.95 -17.06 4.44
CA TRP A 76 8.06 -17.57 5.49
C TRP A 76 7.98 -19.10 5.48
N LEU A 77 7.81 -19.73 4.31
CA LEU A 77 7.81 -21.19 4.18
C LEU A 77 9.13 -21.79 4.68
N GLN A 78 10.28 -21.21 4.34
CA GLN A 78 11.57 -21.71 4.83
C GLN A 78 11.71 -21.62 6.35
N ARG A 79 11.07 -20.64 7.00
CA ARG A 79 11.09 -20.48 8.45
C ARG A 79 10.03 -21.32 9.16
N ASN A 80 8.93 -21.65 8.47
CA ASN A 80 7.78 -22.35 9.03
C ASN A 80 7.73 -23.85 8.65
N LEU A 81 8.48 -24.31 7.65
CA LEU A 81 8.66 -25.72 7.35
C LEU A 81 9.63 -26.33 8.36
N ILE A 82 9.19 -27.39 9.01
CA ILE A 82 10.00 -28.26 9.84
C ILE A 82 10.08 -29.62 9.18
N GLU A 83 11.28 -30.16 9.14
CA GLU A 83 11.55 -31.52 8.72
C GLU A 83 11.87 -32.35 9.96
N ASP A 84 11.02 -33.30 10.27
CA ASP A 84 11.18 -34.15 11.45
C ASP A 84 10.61 -35.56 11.15
N GLN A 85 10.82 -36.52 12.04
CA GLN A 85 10.39 -37.90 11.87
C GLN A 85 9.09 -38.16 12.63
N CYS A 86 8.18 -38.95 12.05
CA CYS A 86 6.98 -39.40 12.74
C CYS A 86 7.37 -40.28 13.94
N PRO A 87 6.97 -39.97 15.19
CA PRO A 87 7.32 -40.78 16.35
C PRO A 87 6.66 -42.17 16.38
N VAL A 88 5.64 -42.40 15.54
CA VAL A 88 4.89 -43.67 15.49
C VAL A 88 5.46 -44.63 14.44
N CYS A 89 5.76 -44.13 13.24
CA CYS A 89 6.17 -44.96 12.11
C CYS A 89 7.56 -44.62 11.54
N SER A 90 8.32 -43.74 12.21
CA SER A 90 9.66 -43.26 11.81
C SER A 90 9.77 -42.73 10.37
N TYR A 91 8.65 -42.37 9.75
CA TYR A 91 8.62 -41.76 8.42
C TYR A 91 9.01 -40.28 8.50
N GLN A 92 9.99 -39.85 7.71
CA GLN A 92 10.46 -38.47 7.63
C GLN A 92 9.58 -37.67 6.67
N PHE A 93 9.01 -36.57 7.14
CA PHE A 93 8.18 -35.70 6.30
C PHE A 93 8.25 -34.26 6.77
N THR A 94 7.95 -33.32 5.86
CA THR A 94 7.94 -31.89 6.17
C THR A 94 6.54 -31.46 6.62
N GLY A 95 6.48 -30.78 7.76
CA GLY A 95 5.26 -30.21 8.32
C GLY A 95 5.36 -28.70 8.52
N LEU A 96 4.22 -28.03 8.51
CA LEU A 96 4.14 -26.61 8.86
C LEU A 96 4.10 -26.45 10.39
N ASN A 97 4.90 -25.53 10.94
CA ASN A 97 4.86 -25.18 12.36
C ASN A 97 3.45 -24.74 12.76
N GLN A 98 3.04 -25.06 13.99
CA GLN A 98 1.77 -24.65 14.60
C GLN A 98 0.51 -25.16 13.88
N THR A 99 0.65 -26.13 12.97
CA THR A 99 -0.48 -26.79 12.32
C THR A 99 -0.67 -28.21 12.84
N GLN A 100 -1.93 -28.65 12.87
CA GLN A 100 -2.27 -30.05 13.05
C GLN A 100 -2.26 -30.72 11.68
N LEU A 101 -1.52 -31.81 11.55
CA LEU A 101 -1.31 -32.51 10.29
C LEU A 101 -1.34 -34.01 10.51
N SER A 102 -1.89 -34.75 9.56
CA SER A 102 -1.95 -36.20 9.62
C SER A 102 -0.76 -36.79 8.88
N CYS A 103 -0.07 -37.77 9.49
CA CYS A 103 1.06 -38.42 8.84
C CYS A 103 0.59 -39.14 7.56
N PRO A 104 1.26 -38.94 6.41
CA PRO A 104 0.86 -39.58 5.15
C PRO A 104 1.08 -41.11 5.13
N ASN A 105 1.91 -41.65 6.03
CA ASN A 105 2.24 -43.08 6.08
C ASN A 105 1.32 -43.86 7.04
N CYS A 106 1.03 -43.32 8.24
CA CYS A 106 0.23 -44.02 9.25
C CYS A 106 -1.15 -43.41 9.53
N GLY A 107 -1.45 -42.22 8.99
CA GLY A 107 -2.72 -41.53 9.21
C GLY A 107 -2.91 -40.92 10.61
N GLU A 108 -1.90 -41.02 11.48
CA GLU A 108 -1.98 -40.49 12.86
C GLU A 108 -2.04 -38.95 12.86
N PRO A 109 -2.95 -38.33 13.63
CA PRO A 109 -3.00 -36.88 13.79
C PRO A 109 -1.86 -36.40 14.71
N LEU A 110 -1.01 -35.54 14.17
CA LEU A 110 0.17 -34.98 14.85
C LEU A 110 0.02 -33.46 14.96
N GLN A 111 0.55 -32.89 16.04
CA GLN A 111 0.64 -31.45 16.22
C GLN A 111 2.11 -31.04 16.22
N VAL A 112 2.45 -30.03 15.41
CA VAL A 112 3.82 -29.50 15.34
C VAL A 112 3.98 -28.43 16.40
N GLU A 113 4.75 -28.73 17.44
CA GLU A 113 4.96 -27.84 18.58
C GLU A 113 6.46 -27.70 18.88
N GLY A 114 6.99 -26.47 18.82
CA GLY A 114 8.41 -26.23 19.06
C GLY A 114 9.36 -26.83 18.00
N GLY A 115 8.85 -27.04 16.78
CA GLY A 115 9.64 -27.61 15.68
C GLY A 115 9.89 -29.12 15.78
N ARG A 116 9.02 -29.85 16.49
CA ARG A 116 8.97 -31.32 16.47
C ARG A 116 7.55 -31.82 16.32
N PHE A 117 7.39 -33.02 15.75
CA PHE A 117 6.11 -33.71 15.69
C PHE A 117 5.77 -34.32 17.06
N LYS A 118 4.71 -33.81 17.70
CA LYS A 118 4.14 -34.42 18.92
C LYS A 118 2.79 -35.06 18.59
N ARG A 119 2.46 -36.11 19.34
CA ARG A 119 1.15 -36.76 19.24
C ARG A 119 0.10 -35.86 19.89
N LEU A 120 -1.07 -35.75 19.27
CA LEU A 120 -2.26 -35.15 19.89
C LEU A 120 -2.78 -36.12 20.96
N THR A 121 -2.09 -36.22 22.09
CA THR A 121 -2.63 -36.93 23.25
C THR A 121 -3.65 -36.03 23.94
N PRO A 122 -4.90 -36.49 24.15
CA PRO A 122 -5.77 -35.88 25.13
C PRO A 122 -5.04 -35.90 26.49
N PRO A 123 -4.96 -34.77 27.20
CA PRO A 123 -4.39 -34.75 28.55
C PRO A 123 -5.39 -35.44 29.49
N GLY A 124 -5.26 -36.76 29.68
CA GLY A 124 -6.12 -37.43 30.67
C GLY A 124 -6.40 -38.92 30.52
N THR A 125 -5.49 -39.75 30.00
CA THR A 125 -5.54 -41.17 30.40
C THR A 125 -4.77 -41.31 31.70
N ILE A 126 -5.47 -41.00 32.80
CA ILE A 126 -5.04 -41.32 34.15
C ILE A 126 -4.77 -42.83 34.19
N ASP A 127 -3.58 -43.18 34.68
CA ASP A 127 -3.17 -44.54 35.01
C ASP A 127 -4.30 -45.27 35.73
N VAL A 128 -4.84 -46.30 35.09
CA VAL A 128 -5.68 -47.28 35.77
C VAL A 128 -4.75 -47.99 36.75
N GLN A 129 -4.71 -47.52 38.00
CA GLN A 129 -4.20 -48.34 39.09
C GLN A 129 -5.11 -49.56 39.14
N ALA A 130 -4.60 -50.67 38.61
CA ALA A 130 -5.16 -51.98 38.79
C ALA A 130 -5.15 -52.27 40.29
N VAL A 131 -6.25 -51.96 40.96
CA VAL A 131 -6.55 -52.51 42.28
C VAL A 131 -6.80 -54.00 42.03
N GLU A 132 -5.84 -54.83 42.41
CA GLU A 132 -6.04 -56.27 42.52
C GLU A 132 -7.21 -56.50 43.49
N VAL A 133 -8.38 -56.80 42.95
CA VAL A 133 -9.51 -57.28 43.74
C VAL A 133 -9.16 -58.68 44.21
N LEU A 134 -8.67 -58.77 45.45
CA LEU A 134 -8.45 -60.04 46.15
C LEU A 134 -9.78 -60.81 46.14
N PRO A 135 -9.84 -62.04 45.58
CA PRO A 135 -11.05 -62.84 45.59
C PRO A 135 -11.35 -63.22 47.05
N LYS A 136 -12.43 -62.67 47.61
CA LYS A 136 -13.00 -63.20 48.86
C LYS A 136 -13.37 -64.65 48.60
N GLN A 137 -12.57 -65.54 49.19
CA GLN A 137 -12.82 -66.97 49.28
C GLN A 137 -14.26 -67.18 49.80
N LEU A 138 -14.99 -67.92 48.99
CA LEU A 138 -16.17 -68.68 49.34
C LEU A 138 -15.75 -69.72 50.38
N GLU A 139 -16.31 -69.70 51.59
CA GLU A 139 -16.33 -70.86 52.49
C GLU A 139 -17.57 -70.77 53.39
N GLU A 140 -18.22 -71.92 53.50
CA GLU A 140 -19.58 -72.22 53.97
C GLU A 140 -19.74 -72.22 55.50
#